data_AF-A0A840VAC2-F1
#
_entry.id   AF-A0A840VAC2-F1
#
_cell.length_a   1.000
_cell.length_b   1.000
_cell.length_c   1.000
_cell.angle_alpha   90.00
_cell.angle_beta   90.00
_cell.angle_gamma   90.00
#
_symmetry.space_group_name_H-M   'P 1'
#
loop_
_entity.id
_entity.type
_entity.pdbx_description
1 polymer ?
#
loop_
_entity_poly.entity_id
_entity_poly.type
_entity_poly.pdbx_seq_one_letter_code
_entity_poly.pdbx_strand_id
1 'polypeptide(L)'
;MNPTDLSPESPMSAIMEKLPGARRALFSHYHLGGCQSCGFSDSETLAELAARSGGMDPAEMLAQLLAADLHDQAMQISPEEVRAQLDAGESVLVIDTRTREEFEAVRIEEAEFMTQELQQALFAGDPEKSIVLYDHLGRHVLDHCSWFRGHGLKKTFAMAGGIDAWSQKVDPSVRRYRLELD
;
A
#
# COMPACT_ATOMS: atom_id res chain seq x y z
N MET A 1 -8.49 13.20 6.51
CA MET A 1 -7.76 14.14 7.39
C MET A 1 -6.44 14.44 6.71
N ASN A 2 -6.01 15.70 6.65
CA ASN A 2 -4.86 16.10 5.84
C ASN A 2 -3.53 15.78 6.57
N PRO A 3 -2.51 15.28 5.87
CA PRO A 3 -1.17 15.04 6.44
C PRO A 3 -0.42 16.32 6.86
N THR A 4 -1.00 17.50 6.62
CA THR A 4 -0.41 18.83 6.87
C THR A 4 -0.26 19.21 8.35
N ASP A 5 -0.81 18.42 9.28
CA ASP A 5 -0.77 18.72 10.72
C ASP A 5 0.41 18.05 11.46
N LEU A 6 1.27 17.31 10.76
CA LEU A 6 2.43 16.68 11.38
C LEU A 6 3.59 17.67 11.52
N SER A 7 4.35 17.54 12.61
CA SER A 7 5.55 18.32 12.88
C SER A 7 6.63 17.43 13.53
N PRO A 8 7.89 17.90 13.64
CA PRO A 8 8.92 17.22 14.42
C PRO A 8 8.52 16.86 15.86
N GLU A 9 7.64 17.67 16.47
CA GLU A 9 7.14 17.45 17.83
C GLU A 9 5.94 16.49 17.88
N SER A 10 5.48 15.99 16.74
CA SER A 10 4.41 14.99 16.71
C SER A 10 4.90 13.67 17.30
N PRO A 11 4.09 13.01 18.16
CA PRO A 11 4.45 11.70 18.69
C PRO A 11 4.47 10.66 17.58
N MET A 12 5.34 9.65 17.71
CA MET A 12 5.50 8.58 16.74
C MET A 12 4.18 7.85 16.48
N SER A 13 3.31 7.70 17.49
CA SER A 13 1.95 7.15 17.30
C SER A 13 1.11 7.93 16.29
N ALA A 14 1.09 9.26 16.39
CA ALA A 14 0.36 10.12 15.45
C ALA A 14 0.96 10.06 14.03
N ILE A 15 2.29 9.93 13.92
CA ILE A 15 2.97 9.75 12.64
C ILE A 15 2.56 8.40 12.03
N MET A 16 2.60 7.31 12.80
CA MET A 16 2.21 5.97 12.32
C MET A 16 0.74 5.89 11.91
N GLU A 17 -0.14 6.60 12.62
CA GLU A 17 -1.57 6.66 12.28
C GLU A 17 -1.82 7.43 10.98
N LYS A 18 -1.18 8.58 10.80
CA LYS A 18 -1.39 9.45 9.64
C LYS A 18 -0.63 9.02 8.39
N LEU A 19 0.51 8.36 8.57
CA LEU A 19 1.40 7.90 7.50
C LEU A 19 1.63 6.39 7.66
N PRO A 20 0.74 5.52 7.14
CA PRO A 20 0.84 4.07 7.32
C PRO A 20 2.19 3.47 6.87
N GLY A 21 2.84 4.10 5.88
CA GLY A 21 4.16 3.71 5.38
C GLY A 21 5.35 4.23 6.21
N ALA A 22 5.14 5.07 7.23
CA ALA A 22 6.22 5.76 7.93
C ALA A 22 7.23 4.82 8.59
N ARG A 23 6.80 3.69 9.17
CA ARG A 23 7.74 2.72 9.76
C ARG A 23 8.68 2.13 8.71
N ARG A 24 8.16 1.79 7.53
CA ARG A 24 8.96 1.28 6.41
C ARG A 24 9.93 2.33 5.90
N ALA A 25 9.47 3.59 5.76
CA ALA A 25 10.32 4.70 5.34
C ALA A 25 11.44 4.98 6.36
N LEU A 26 11.13 5.01 7.66
CA LEU A 26 12.13 5.16 8.73
C LEU A 26 13.20 4.07 8.68
N PHE A 27 12.79 2.82 8.47
CA PHE A 27 13.72 1.71 8.37
C PHE A 27 14.59 1.80 7.10
N SER A 28 13.99 2.16 5.96
CA SER A 28 14.70 2.24 4.68
C SER A 28 15.72 3.37 4.63
N HIS A 29 15.40 4.54 5.18
CA HIS A 29 16.26 5.74 5.10
C HIS A 29 17.22 5.88 6.28
N TYR A 30 16.81 5.40 7.47
CA TYR A 30 17.52 5.67 8.72
C TYR A 30 17.79 4.41 9.56
N HIS A 31 17.31 3.23 9.13
CA HIS A 31 17.40 1.97 9.87
C HIS A 31 16.75 2.03 11.27
N LEU A 32 15.71 2.85 11.42
CA LEU A 32 14.93 3.01 12.65
C LEU A 32 13.64 2.20 12.62
N GLY A 33 13.28 1.61 13.76
CA GLY A 33 12.03 0.85 13.92
C GLY A 33 12.02 -0.58 13.35
N GLY A 34 13.15 -1.07 12.80
CA GLY A 34 13.25 -2.42 12.22
C GLY A 34 13.76 -3.52 13.17
N CYS A 35 14.23 -3.18 14.36
CA CYS A 35 14.73 -4.13 15.36
C CYS A 35 14.51 -3.61 16.79
N GLN A 36 14.71 -4.47 17.79
CA GLN A 36 14.55 -4.12 19.20
C GLN A 36 15.49 -2.99 19.67
N SER A 37 16.70 -2.88 19.10
CA SER A 37 17.67 -1.84 19.48
C SER A 37 17.39 -0.47 18.85
N CYS A 38 16.63 -0.42 17.75
CA CYS A 38 16.29 0.81 17.04
C CYS A 38 14.80 1.15 17.15
N GLY A 39 14.07 0.50 18.07
CA GLY A 39 12.66 0.77 18.33
C GLY A 39 12.43 2.16 18.90
N PHE A 40 11.21 2.66 18.75
CA PHE A 40 10.73 3.93 19.32
C PHE A 40 9.42 3.68 20.06
N SER A 41 9.12 4.51 21.05
CA SER A 41 7.87 4.42 21.80
C SER A 41 6.77 5.24 21.13
N ASP A 42 5.50 4.91 21.38
CA ASP A 42 4.36 5.63 20.82
C ASP A 42 4.30 7.12 21.22
N SER A 43 4.83 7.44 22.42
CA SER A 43 4.88 8.79 22.97
C SER A 43 6.13 9.58 22.61
N GLU A 44 7.19 8.91 22.14
CA GLU A 44 8.40 9.58 21.69
C GLU A 44 8.08 10.44 20.46
N THR A 45 8.62 11.65 20.40
CA THR A 45 8.46 12.54 19.25
C THR A 45 9.48 12.22 18.16
N LEU A 46 9.21 12.64 16.92
CA LEU A 46 10.19 12.50 15.83
C LEU A 46 11.49 13.27 16.14
N ALA A 47 11.40 14.43 16.80
CA ALA A 47 12.54 15.22 17.23
C ALA A 47 13.42 14.49 18.26
N GLU A 48 12.81 13.87 19.28
CA GLU A 48 13.52 13.05 20.26
C GLU A 48 14.19 11.83 19.60
N LEU A 49 13.47 11.15 18.71
CA LEU A 49 14.00 10.02 17.95
C LEU A 49 15.20 10.44 17.09
N ALA A 50 15.10 11.57 16.38
CA ALA A 50 16.16 12.11 15.54
C ALA A 50 17.41 12.47 16.37
N ALA A 51 17.21 13.09 17.53
CA ALA A 51 18.28 13.51 18.43
C ALA A 51 19.11 12.32 18.93
N ARG A 52 18.46 11.23 19.40
CA ARG A 52 19.19 10.05 19.92
C ARG A 52 19.73 9.13 18.84
N SER A 53 19.22 9.21 17.61
CA SER A 53 19.62 8.35 16.48
C SER A 53 20.78 8.89 15.67
N GLY A 54 21.69 9.65 16.29
CA GLY A 54 22.85 10.25 15.62
C GLY A 54 22.70 11.72 15.26
N GLY A 55 21.74 12.44 15.86
CA GLY A 55 21.59 13.89 15.67
C GLY A 55 21.10 14.26 14.28
N MET A 56 20.12 13.51 13.76
CA MET A 56 19.50 13.78 12.46
C MET A 56 18.66 15.06 12.52
N ASP A 57 18.44 15.72 11.38
CA ASP A 57 17.51 16.85 11.29
C ASP A 57 16.06 16.32 11.26
N PRO A 58 15.25 16.58 12.30
CA PRO A 58 13.90 16.03 12.37
C PRO A 58 12.94 16.65 11.35
N ALA A 59 13.23 17.87 10.85
CA ALA A 59 12.45 18.46 9.77
C ALA A 59 12.73 17.74 8.44
N GLU A 60 13.99 17.38 8.17
CA GLU A 60 14.35 16.56 7.01
C GLU A 60 13.75 15.16 7.11
N MET A 61 13.83 14.52 8.28
CA MET A 61 13.17 13.23 8.51
C MET A 61 11.68 13.30 8.21
N LEU A 62 10.97 14.30 8.74
CA LEU A 62 9.55 14.47 8.50
C LEU A 62 9.27 14.66 6.99
N ALA A 63 10.06 15.47 6.30
CA ALA A 63 9.92 15.67 4.86
C ALA A 63 10.09 14.37 4.07
N GLN A 64 11.04 13.50 4.44
CA GLN A 64 11.21 12.18 3.83
C GLN A 64 10.01 11.26 4.07
N LEU A 65 9.45 11.26 5.29
CA LEU A 65 8.24 10.47 5.60
C LEU A 65 7.03 10.93 4.79
N LEU A 66 6.83 12.25 4.68
CA LEU A 66 5.76 12.82 3.87
C LEU A 66 5.96 12.52 2.38
N ALA A 67 7.19 12.59 1.88
CA ALA A 67 7.49 12.25 0.49
C ALA A 67 7.24 10.76 0.19
N ALA A 68 7.60 9.87 1.13
CA ALA A 68 7.31 8.44 1.01
C ALA A 68 5.80 8.16 1.02
N ASP A 69 5.04 8.84 1.88
CA ASP A 69 3.58 8.70 1.94
C ASP A 69 2.92 9.21 0.65
N LEU A 70 3.35 10.36 0.10
CA LEU A 70 2.89 10.84 -1.20
C LEU A 70 3.19 9.84 -2.33
N HIS A 71 4.36 9.19 -2.29
CA HIS A 71 4.72 8.16 -3.25
C HIS A 71 3.79 6.95 -3.14
N ASP A 72 3.50 6.49 -1.92
CA ASP A 72 2.58 5.38 -1.66
C ASP A 72 1.15 5.72 -2.13
N GLN A 73 0.68 6.94 -1.85
CA GLN A 73 -0.65 7.41 -2.29
C GLN A 73 -0.76 7.44 -3.82
N ALA A 74 0.30 7.85 -4.54
CA ALA A 74 0.32 7.85 -5.99
C ALA A 74 0.31 6.44 -6.63
N MET A 75 0.50 5.40 -5.82
CA MET A 75 0.35 4.00 -6.21
C MET A 75 -1.00 3.41 -5.83
N GLN A 76 -1.85 4.12 -5.08
CA GLN A 76 -3.15 3.62 -4.67
C GLN A 76 -4.26 4.04 -5.63
N ILE A 77 -5.29 3.21 -5.69
CA ILE A 77 -6.54 3.50 -6.38
C ILE A 77 -7.71 3.02 -5.49
N SER A 78 -8.77 3.80 -5.38
CA SER A 78 -9.96 3.39 -4.62
C SER A 78 -10.77 2.33 -5.38
N PRO A 79 -11.49 1.42 -4.70
CA PRO A 79 -12.40 0.48 -5.35
C PRO A 79 -13.40 1.15 -6.30
N GLU A 80 -13.91 2.33 -5.92
CA GLU A 80 -14.85 3.11 -6.73
C GLU A 80 -14.22 3.63 -8.04
N GLU A 81 -12.96 4.06 -8.00
CA GLU A 81 -12.21 4.46 -9.20
C GLU A 81 -11.91 3.26 -10.10
N VAL A 82 -11.57 2.10 -9.51
CA VAL A 82 -11.41 0.85 -10.28
C VAL A 82 -12.72 0.50 -11.00
N ARG A 83 -13.86 0.58 -10.30
CA ARG A 83 -15.17 0.35 -10.91
C ARG A 83 -15.46 1.33 -12.04
N ALA A 84 -15.17 2.62 -11.84
CA ALA A 84 -15.38 3.64 -12.85
C ALA A 84 -14.56 3.38 -14.13
N GLN A 85 -13.31 2.93 -14.00
CA GLN A 85 -12.46 2.55 -15.15
C GLN A 85 -13.03 1.33 -15.89
N LEU A 86 -13.49 0.32 -15.16
CA LEU A 86 -14.14 -0.87 -15.74
C LEU A 86 -15.44 -0.49 -16.49
N ASP A 87 -16.28 0.35 -15.90
CA ASP A 87 -17.53 0.83 -16.50
C ASP A 87 -17.31 1.69 -17.76
N ALA A 88 -16.20 2.43 -17.78
CA ALA A 88 -15.78 3.20 -18.95
C ALA A 88 -15.21 2.33 -20.09
N GLY A 89 -15.05 1.02 -19.86
CA GLY A 89 -14.46 0.09 -20.82
C GLY A 89 -12.95 0.31 -21.02
N GLU A 90 -12.27 0.89 -20.04
CA GLU A 90 -10.82 1.03 -20.07
C GLU A 90 -10.14 -0.33 -20.02
N SER A 91 -8.98 -0.46 -20.68
CA SER A 91 -8.19 -1.69 -20.68
C SER A 91 -7.39 -1.81 -19.38
N VAL A 92 -8.10 -2.12 -18.30
CA VAL A 92 -7.54 -2.33 -16.95
C VAL A 92 -7.58 -3.82 -16.62
N LEU A 93 -6.44 -4.36 -16.20
CA LEU A 93 -6.39 -5.69 -15.60
C LEU A 93 -6.55 -5.59 -14.09
N VAL A 94 -7.58 -6.22 -13.55
CA VAL A 94 -7.72 -6.40 -12.11
C VAL A 94 -7.14 -7.76 -11.75
N ILE A 95 -6.15 -7.80 -10.87
CA ILE A 95 -5.41 -9.02 -10.52
C ILE A 95 -5.47 -9.27 -9.02
N ASP A 96 -5.94 -10.45 -8.66
CA ASP A 96 -5.99 -10.93 -7.30
C ASP A 96 -4.66 -11.57 -6.89
N THR A 97 -4.04 -11.04 -5.84
CA THR A 97 -2.78 -11.56 -5.30
C THR A 97 -2.94 -12.39 -4.02
N ARG A 98 -4.18 -12.75 -3.66
CA ARG A 98 -4.49 -13.62 -2.50
C ARG A 98 -4.13 -15.08 -2.79
N THR A 99 -4.38 -15.94 -1.81
CA THR A 99 -4.22 -17.39 -2.00
C THR A 99 -5.21 -17.95 -3.02
N ARG A 100 -4.89 -19.12 -3.59
CA ARG A 100 -5.77 -19.82 -4.54
C ARG A 100 -7.13 -20.10 -3.90
N GLU A 101 -7.11 -20.54 -2.64
CA GLU A 101 -8.27 -20.91 -1.85
C GLU A 101 -9.18 -19.70 -1.63
N GLU A 102 -8.61 -18.53 -1.30
CA GLU A 102 -9.37 -17.28 -1.18
C GLU A 102 -10.02 -16.88 -2.50
N PHE A 103 -9.28 -16.94 -3.62
CA PHE A 103 -9.79 -16.58 -4.94
C PHE A 103 -10.92 -17.50 -5.41
N GLU A 104 -10.81 -18.80 -5.15
CA GLU A 104 -11.85 -19.78 -5.48
C GLU A 104 -13.10 -19.64 -4.59
N ALA A 105 -12.95 -19.21 -3.35
CA ALA A 105 -14.06 -19.03 -2.41
C ALA A 105 -14.90 -17.78 -2.71
N VAL A 106 -14.25 -16.66 -3.02
CA VAL A 106 -14.87 -15.38 -3.35
C VAL A 106 -13.87 -14.50 -4.10
N ARG A 107 -14.30 -13.80 -5.15
CA ARG A 107 -13.46 -12.89 -5.93
C ARG A 107 -14.29 -11.78 -6.57
N ILE A 108 -13.61 -10.73 -7.02
CA ILE A 108 -14.18 -9.76 -7.97
C ILE A 108 -14.36 -10.49 -9.32
N GLU A 109 -15.51 -10.35 -9.96
CA GLU A 109 -15.86 -11.12 -11.18
C GLU A 109 -14.88 -10.84 -12.33
N GLU A 110 -14.50 -9.58 -12.49
CA GLU A 110 -13.57 -9.09 -13.52
C GLU A 110 -12.09 -9.42 -13.21
N ALA A 111 -11.79 -10.02 -12.06
CA ALA A 111 -10.42 -10.27 -11.64
C ALA A 111 -9.82 -11.57 -12.16
N GLU A 112 -8.57 -11.48 -12.61
CA GLU A 112 -7.70 -12.63 -12.87
C GLU A 112 -6.91 -13.01 -11.62
N PHE A 113 -6.63 -14.30 -11.44
CA PHE A 113 -5.75 -14.75 -10.35
C PHE A 113 -4.29 -14.60 -10.75
N MET A 114 -3.46 -14.07 -9.85
CA MET A 114 -2.01 -13.97 -10.04
C MET A 114 -1.34 -15.35 -10.07
N THR A 115 -1.18 -15.94 -11.26
CA THR A 115 -0.29 -17.09 -11.45
C THR A 115 1.14 -16.65 -11.79
N GLN A 116 2.09 -17.57 -11.65
CA GLN A 116 3.47 -17.32 -12.06
C GLN A 116 3.56 -17.04 -13.58
N GLU A 117 2.77 -17.75 -14.39
CA GLU A 117 2.73 -17.59 -15.84
C GLU A 117 2.15 -16.23 -16.24
N LEU A 118 1.06 -15.79 -15.59
CA LEU A 118 0.48 -14.47 -15.82
C LEU A 118 1.49 -13.38 -15.48
N GLN A 119 2.13 -13.49 -14.31
CA GLN A 119 3.16 -12.53 -13.89
C GLN A 119 4.32 -12.44 -14.88
N GLN A 120 4.84 -13.58 -15.36
CA GLN A 120 5.89 -13.60 -16.37
C GLN A 120 5.44 -12.98 -17.69
N ALA A 121 4.20 -13.25 -18.12
CA ALA A 121 3.63 -12.67 -19.33
C ALA A 121 3.46 -11.15 -19.22
N LEU A 122 3.09 -10.63 -18.03
CA LEU A 122 2.99 -9.19 -17.79
C LEU A 122 4.36 -8.51 -17.87
N PHE A 123 5.40 -9.09 -17.27
CA PHE A 123 6.75 -8.51 -17.33
C PHE A 123 7.41 -8.60 -18.70
N ALA A 124 7.01 -9.56 -19.53
CA ALA A 124 7.44 -9.65 -20.92
C ALA A 124 6.54 -8.86 -21.89
N GLY A 125 5.44 -8.29 -21.40
CA GLY A 125 4.37 -7.69 -22.19
C GLY A 125 4.50 -6.18 -22.37
N ASP A 126 3.34 -5.53 -22.53
CA ASP A 126 3.23 -4.08 -22.70
C ASP A 126 3.48 -3.34 -21.37
N PRO A 127 4.54 -2.52 -21.24
CA PRO A 127 4.83 -1.76 -20.02
C PRO A 127 3.78 -0.68 -19.71
N GLU A 128 2.98 -0.27 -20.69
CA GLU A 128 1.95 0.76 -20.56
C GLU A 128 0.58 0.21 -20.13
N LYS A 129 0.48 -1.11 -19.93
CA LYS A 129 -0.75 -1.77 -19.50
C LYS A 129 -1.15 -1.29 -18.10
N SER A 130 -2.42 -0.91 -17.94
CA SER A 130 -2.97 -0.53 -16.64
C SER A 130 -3.31 -1.78 -15.84
N ILE A 131 -2.78 -1.87 -14.62
CA ILE A 131 -2.91 -3.04 -13.76
C ILE A 131 -3.34 -2.57 -12.37
N VAL A 132 -4.39 -3.17 -11.84
CA VAL A 132 -4.86 -2.98 -10.48
C VAL A 132 -4.64 -4.29 -9.73
N LEU A 133 -3.75 -4.29 -8.76
CA LEU A 133 -3.53 -5.41 -7.85
C LEU A 133 -4.43 -5.25 -6.64
N TYR A 134 -4.90 -6.35 -6.06
CA TYR A 134 -5.57 -6.34 -4.75
C TYR A 134 -5.26 -7.57 -3.91
N ASP A 135 -5.34 -7.38 -2.59
CA ASP A 135 -5.36 -8.45 -1.60
C ASP A 135 -6.66 -8.38 -0.76
N HIS A 136 -6.70 -9.03 0.40
CA HIS A 136 -7.87 -9.00 1.28
C HIS A 136 -8.21 -7.59 1.80
N LEU A 137 -7.24 -6.86 2.36
CA LEU A 137 -7.44 -5.62 3.13
C LEU A 137 -6.62 -4.42 2.61
N GLY A 138 -5.94 -4.58 1.48
CA GLY A 138 -5.00 -3.61 0.91
C GLY A 138 -3.67 -3.48 1.67
N ARG A 139 -3.31 -4.45 2.54
CA ARG A 139 -2.17 -4.32 3.47
C ARG A 139 -0.82 -4.67 2.86
N HIS A 140 -0.80 -5.63 1.94
CA HIS A 140 0.43 -6.19 1.35
C HIS A 140 0.56 -5.83 -0.13
N VAL A 141 -0.55 -5.47 -0.76
CA VAL A 141 -0.60 -5.15 -2.19
C VAL A 141 0.26 -3.96 -2.59
N LEU A 142 0.54 -3.00 -1.70
CA LEU A 142 1.42 -1.87 -1.99
C LEU A 142 2.86 -2.31 -2.29
N ASP A 143 3.37 -3.32 -1.59
CA ASP A 143 4.70 -3.87 -1.84
C ASP A 143 4.74 -4.60 -3.19
N HIS A 144 3.69 -5.36 -3.51
CA HIS A 144 3.54 -5.97 -4.84
C HIS A 144 3.47 -4.93 -5.96
N CYS A 145 2.68 -3.86 -5.78
CA CYS A 145 2.59 -2.76 -6.73
C CYS A 145 3.95 -2.06 -6.94
N SER A 146 4.67 -1.80 -5.85
CA SER A 146 6.01 -1.21 -5.91
C SER A 146 6.98 -2.09 -6.70
N TRP A 147 6.90 -3.41 -6.51
CA TRP A 147 7.72 -4.38 -7.23
C TRP A 147 7.41 -4.42 -8.74
N PHE A 148 6.14 -4.39 -9.12
CA PHE A 148 5.70 -4.31 -10.52
C PHE A 148 6.19 -3.01 -11.19
N ARG A 149 6.04 -1.87 -10.50
CA ARG A 149 6.53 -0.57 -11.00
C ARG A 149 8.07 -0.55 -11.12
N GLY A 150 8.78 -1.26 -10.24
CA GLY A 150 10.21 -1.50 -10.32
C GLY A 150 10.63 -2.25 -11.60
N HIS A 151 9.79 -3.15 -12.10
CA HIS A 151 9.98 -3.91 -13.34
C HIS A 151 9.49 -3.19 -14.61
N GLY A 152 9.11 -1.92 -14.51
CA GLY A 152 8.75 -1.10 -15.68
C GLY A 152 7.25 -0.97 -15.95
N LEU A 153 6.39 -1.71 -15.23
CA LEU A 153 4.92 -1.59 -15.33
C LEU A 153 4.43 -0.38 -14.53
N LYS A 154 4.68 0.82 -15.04
CA LYS A 154 4.48 2.09 -14.29
C LYS A 154 3.02 2.39 -13.97
N LYS A 155 2.07 1.89 -14.76
CA LYS A 155 0.62 2.01 -14.51
C LYS A 155 0.07 0.84 -13.69
N THR A 156 0.84 0.38 -12.71
CA THR A 156 0.36 -0.55 -11.70
C THR A 156 -0.11 0.23 -10.48
N PHE A 157 -1.28 -0.14 -9.97
CA PHE A 157 -1.94 0.44 -8.82
C PHE A 157 -2.33 -0.64 -7.81
N ALA A 158 -2.32 -0.28 -6.54
CA ALA A 158 -2.80 -1.08 -5.42
C ALA A 158 -4.22 -0.64 -5.05
N MET A 159 -5.18 -1.56 -5.06
CA MET A 159 -6.55 -1.24 -4.65
C MET A 159 -6.61 -1.03 -3.14
N ALA A 160 -6.92 0.20 -2.73
CA ALA A 160 -6.99 0.59 -1.33
C ALA A 160 -8.09 -0.19 -0.59
N GLY A 161 -7.73 -0.83 0.53
CA GLY A 161 -8.66 -1.62 1.35
C GLY A 161 -9.04 -3.00 0.77
N GLY A 162 -8.47 -3.38 -0.38
CA GLY A 162 -8.61 -4.73 -0.94
C GLY A 162 -10.05 -5.11 -1.30
N ILE A 163 -10.31 -6.42 -1.40
CA ILE A 163 -11.63 -6.96 -1.70
C ILE A 163 -12.66 -6.66 -0.60
N ASP A 164 -12.24 -6.46 0.65
CA ASP A 164 -13.14 -6.05 1.74
C ASP A 164 -13.75 -4.66 1.47
N ALA A 165 -12.93 -3.70 1.03
CA ALA A 165 -13.40 -2.38 0.65
C ALA A 165 -14.25 -2.42 -0.63
N TRP A 166 -13.87 -3.23 -1.63
CA TRP A 166 -14.71 -3.47 -2.82
C TRP A 166 -16.11 -3.95 -2.44
N SER A 167 -16.19 -4.94 -1.55
CA SER A 167 -17.48 -5.50 -1.10
C SER A 167 -18.34 -4.46 -0.39
N GLN A 168 -17.75 -3.51 0.31
CA GLN A 168 -18.49 -2.48 1.06
C GLN A 168 -18.95 -1.31 0.19
N LYS A 169 -18.16 -0.96 -0.83
CA LYS A 169 -18.31 0.32 -1.53
C LYS A 169 -18.76 0.17 -2.98
N VAL A 170 -18.49 -0.97 -3.60
CA VAL A 170 -18.74 -1.21 -5.02
C VAL A 170 -19.78 -2.32 -5.22
N ASP A 171 -19.52 -3.50 -4.68
CA ASP A 171 -20.39 -4.67 -4.90
C ASP A 171 -20.65 -5.45 -3.59
N PRO A 172 -21.78 -5.14 -2.90
CA PRO A 172 -22.20 -5.86 -1.70
C PRO A 172 -22.53 -7.34 -1.89
N SER A 173 -22.60 -7.85 -3.13
CA SER A 173 -22.81 -9.27 -3.39
C SER A 173 -21.54 -10.10 -3.18
N VAL A 174 -20.36 -9.47 -3.27
CA VAL A 174 -19.08 -10.07 -2.92
C VAL A 174 -19.04 -10.29 -1.41
N ARG A 175 -19.00 -11.56 -0.99
CA ARG A 175 -19.06 -11.91 0.44
C ARG A 175 -17.76 -11.53 1.16
N ARG A 176 -17.92 -10.83 2.27
CA ARG A 176 -16.84 -10.51 3.20
C ARG A 176 -16.50 -11.72 4.07
N TYR A 177 -15.23 -11.83 4.47
CA TYR A 177 -14.74 -12.88 5.35
C TYR A 177 -13.67 -12.33 6.30
N ARG A 178 -13.21 -13.16 7.23
CA ARG A 178 -12.04 -12.89 8.09
C ARG A 178 -11.12 -14.09 8.04
N LEU A 179 -9.83 -13.84 8.00
CA LEU A 179 -8.83 -14.89 8.17
C LEU A 179 -8.58 -15.06 9.68
N GLU A 180 -8.35 -16.30 10.13
CA GLU A 180 -8.10 -16.59 11.55
C GLU A 180 -6.80 -15.97 12.10
N LEU A 181 -5.98 -15.37 11.23
CA LEU A 181 -4.64 -14.85 11.52
C LEU A 181 -4.53 -13.30 11.46
N ASP A 182 -5.64 -12.57 11.24
CA ASP A 182 -5.67 -11.10 11.15
C ASP A 182 -5.74 -10.36 12.50
#